data_AF-A0A6G3S1K0-F1
#
_entry.id   AF-A0A6G3S1K0-F1
#
_cell.length_a   1.000
_cell.length_b   1.000
_cell.length_c   1.000
_cell.angle_alpha   90.00
_cell.angle_beta   90.00
_cell.angle_gamma   90.00
#
_symmetry.space_group_name_H-M   'P 1'
#
loop_
_entity.id
_entity.type
_entity.pdbx_description
1 polymer ?
#
loop_
_entity_poly.entity_id
_entity_poly.type
_entity_poly.pdbx_seq_one_letter_code
_entity_poly.pdbx_strand_id
1 'polypeptide(L)'
;DFDALLALLAPEVVLHADRAVIPTPEPVTLAGARMVAESAMAAMARARLTGVALIDGAPGLVMAVGGRLALVLRFGFDTSAGQDGPDGIARIEVVAEQQELAKLEIAAL
;
A
#
# COMPACT_ATOMS: atom_id res chain seq x y z
N ASP A 1 5.03 4.29 -14.33
CA ASP A 1 5.06 5.70 -14.73
C ASP A 1 5.06 6.51 -13.45
N PHE A 2 6.08 7.36 -13.25
CA PHE A 2 6.24 8.12 -12.01
C PHE A 2 5.22 9.26 -11.90
N ASP A 3 5.04 10.03 -12.97
CA ASP A 3 4.12 11.17 -12.99
C ASP A 3 2.67 10.70 -12.84
N ALA A 4 2.32 9.57 -13.48
CA ALA A 4 1.01 8.96 -13.30
C ALA A 4 0.77 8.50 -11.85
N LEU A 5 1.79 7.94 -11.19
CA LEU A 5 1.69 7.56 -9.78
C LEU A 5 1.55 8.81 -8.89
N LEU A 6 2.35 9.84 -9.14
CA LEU A 6 2.31 11.08 -8.36
C LEU A 6 0.94 11.75 -8.41
N ALA A 7 0.27 11.71 -9.57
CA ALA A 7 -1.08 12.24 -9.75
C ALA A 7 -2.18 11.47 -8.97
N LEU A 8 -1.91 10.24 -8.52
CA LEU A 8 -2.84 9.44 -7.71
C LEU A 8 -2.67 9.67 -6.21
N LEU A 9 -1.57 10.27 -5.76
CA LEU A 9 -1.25 10.44 -4.35
C LEU A 9 -1.76 11.80 -3.84
N ALA A 10 -2.35 11.82 -2.65
CA ALA A 10 -2.60 13.07 -1.95
C ALA A 10 -1.26 13.74 -1.60
N PRO A 11 -1.16 15.09 -1.59
CA PRO A 11 0.10 15.78 -1.31
C PRO A 11 0.76 15.33 0.00
N GLU A 12 -0.05 15.16 1.05
CA GLU A 12 0.36 14.77 2.40
C GLU A 12 0.24 13.26 2.65
N VAL A 13 0.24 12.43 1.59
CA VAL A 13 0.14 10.97 1.74
C VAL A 13 1.20 10.43 2.69
N VAL A 14 0.79 9.47 3.51
CA VAL A 14 1.69 8.75 4.41
C VAL A 14 1.73 7.27 4.03
N LEU A 15 2.94 6.76 3.82
CA LEU A 15 3.20 5.32 3.75
C LEU A 15 3.75 4.84 5.08
N HIS A 16 3.12 3.83 5.66
CA HIS A 16 3.63 3.12 6.82
C HIS A 16 3.91 1.66 6.45
N ALA A 17 5.14 1.21 6.64
CA ALA A 17 5.54 -0.18 6.45
C ALA A 17 5.98 -0.76 7.79
N ASP A 18 5.40 -1.90 8.16
CA ASP A 18 5.85 -2.59 9.37
C ASP A 18 7.30 -3.12 9.22
N ARG A 19 7.90 -3.48 10.35
CA ARG A 19 9.29 -3.97 10.43
C ARG A 19 9.54 -5.28 9.69
N ALA A 20 8.50 -6.02 9.29
CA ALA A 20 8.65 -7.27 8.55
C ALA A 20 8.70 -7.05 7.02
N VAL A 21 8.37 -5.85 6.53
CA VAL A 21 8.38 -5.51 5.09
C VAL A 21 9.80 -5.36 4.54
N ILE A 22 10.71 -4.83 5.35
CA ILE A 22 12.11 -4.53 5.03
C ILE A 22 12.93 -4.97 6.25
N PRO A 23 14.13 -5.55 6.11
CA PRO A 23 14.97 -5.92 7.25
C PRO A 23 15.54 -4.68 7.98
N THR A 24 14.66 -3.90 8.61
CA THR A 24 14.96 -2.75 9.45
C THR A 24 14.57 -3.06 10.90
N PRO A 25 15.27 -2.52 11.91
CA PRO A 25 14.94 -2.74 13.31
C PRO A 25 13.55 -2.18 13.70
N GLU A 26 13.11 -1.14 12.99
CA GLU A 26 11.90 -0.38 13.28
C GLU A 26 11.00 -0.27 12.03
N PRO A 27 9.69 -0.07 12.22
CA PRO A 27 8.77 0.29 11.14
C PRO A 27 9.22 1.56 10.41
N VAL A 28 8.95 1.63 9.11
CA VAL A 28 9.31 2.77 8.28
C VAL A 28 8.07 3.61 8.01
N THR A 29 8.17 4.92 8.18
CA THR A 29 7.13 5.87 7.79
C THR A 29 7.70 6.90 6.82
N LEU A 30 7.05 7.07 5.67
CA LEU A 30 7.37 8.08 4.67
C LEU A 30 6.18 9.01 4.52
N ALA A 31 6.43 10.31 4.46
CA ALA A 31 5.39 11.32 4.27
C ALA A 31 5.69 12.14 3.01
N GLY A 32 4.62 12.52 2.31
CA GLY A 32 4.67 13.33 1.11
C GLY A 32 4.66 12.51 -0.18
N ALA A 33 3.86 12.97 -1.14
CA ALA A 33 3.61 12.27 -2.41
C ALA A 33 4.89 11.87 -3.16
N ARG A 34 5.90 12.75 -3.20
CA ARG A 34 7.14 12.47 -3.92
C ARG A 34 7.94 11.33 -3.29
N MET A 35 8.15 11.37 -1.97
CA MET A 35 8.92 10.34 -1.25
C MET A 35 8.23 8.97 -1.35
N VAL A 36 6.90 8.97 -1.21
CA VAL A 36 6.08 7.75 -1.35
C VAL A 36 6.17 7.20 -2.78
N ALA A 37 6.05 8.05 -3.80
CA ALA A 37 6.18 7.64 -5.20
C ALA A 37 7.57 7.07 -5.51
N GLU A 38 8.65 7.71 -5.06
CA GLU A 38 10.03 7.22 -5.25
C GLU A 38 10.23 5.84 -4.61
N SER A 39 9.71 5.64 -3.39
CA SER A 39 9.74 4.34 -2.70
C SER A 39 8.96 3.26 -3.46
N ALA A 40 7.76 3.59 -3.94
CA ALA A 40 6.94 2.68 -4.74
C ALA A 40 7.60 2.31 -6.07
N MET A 41 8.25 3.27 -6.75
CA MET A 41 9.04 3.02 -7.95
C MET A 41 10.19 2.03 -7.67
N ALA A 42 10.91 2.20 -6.56
CA ALA A 42 11.98 1.29 -6.15
C ALA A 42 11.45 -0.13 -5.82
N ALA A 43 10.20 -0.24 -5.38
CA ALA A 43 9.53 -1.51 -5.07
C ALA A 43 8.85 -2.18 -6.28
N MET A 44 8.88 -1.58 -7.48
CA MET A 44 8.11 -2.05 -8.65
C MET A 44 8.33 -3.52 -9.00
N ALA A 45 9.56 -4.03 -8.90
CA ALA A 45 9.84 -5.42 -9.22
C ALA A 45 9.06 -6.39 -8.31
N ARG A 46 8.92 -6.05 -7.02
CA ARG A 46 8.11 -6.82 -6.05
C ARG A 46 6.62 -6.61 -6.27
N ALA A 47 6.21 -5.38 -6.58
CA ALA A 47 4.81 -5.06 -6.84
C ALA A 47 4.23 -5.82 -8.05
N ARG A 48 5.05 -6.25 -9.01
CA ARG A 48 4.58 -7.11 -10.13
C ARG A 48 4.13 -8.51 -9.72
N LEU A 49 4.48 -8.94 -8.50
CA LEU A 49 4.08 -10.23 -7.94
C LEU A 49 2.80 -10.14 -7.10
N THR A 50 2.17 -8.96 -7.02
CA THR A 50 0.92 -8.78 -6.29
C THR A 50 -0.29 -9.01 -7.19
N GLY A 51 -1.39 -9.45 -6.57
CA GLY A 51 -2.74 -9.45 -7.15
C GLY A 51 -3.61 -8.41 -6.45
N VAL A 52 -4.69 -7.99 -7.11
CA VAL A 52 -5.73 -7.16 -6.47
C VAL A 52 -6.70 -8.08 -5.72
N ALA A 53 -7.06 -7.69 -4.51
CA ALA A 53 -8.04 -8.40 -3.68
C ALA A 53 -8.80 -7.40 -2.80
N LEU A 54 -9.88 -7.86 -2.19
CA LEU A 54 -10.50 -7.16 -1.07
C LEU A 54 -9.79 -7.56 0.23
N ILE A 55 -9.39 -6.57 1.01
CA ILE A 55 -8.80 -6.67 2.34
C ILE A 55 -9.79 -6.01 3.30
N ASP A 56 -10.40 -6.79 4.18
CA ASP A 56 -11.48 -6.34 5.08
C ASP A 56 -12.61 -5.61 4.32
N GLY A 57 -12.91 -6.07 3.10
CA GLY A 57 -13.94 -5.49 2.22
C GLY A 57 -13.49 -4.26 1.41
N ALA A 58 -12.26 -3.76 1.58
CA ALA A 58 -11.71 -2.63 0.82
C ALA A 58 -10.69 -3.10 -0.24
N PRO A 59 -10.61 -2.46 -1.42
CA PRO A 59 -9.63 -2.84 -2.44
C PRO A 59 -8.19 -2.61 -1.97
N GLY A 60 -7.33 -3.59 -2.20
CA GLY A 60 -5.91 -3.54 -1.90
C GLY A 60 -5.08 -4.47 -2.77
N LEU A 61 -3.77 -4.53 -2.50
CA LEU A 61 -2.86 -5.46 -3.16
C LEU A 61 -2.41 -6.53 -2.17
N VAL A 62 -2.32 -7.76 -2.64
CA VAL A 62 -1.87 -8.92 -1.86
C VAL A 62 -0.73 -9.63 -2.58
N MET A 63 0.28 -10.06 -1.84
CA MET A 63 1.34 -10.93 -2.32
C MET A 63 1.29 -12.25 -1.55
N ALA A 64 1.20 -13.36 -2.29
CA ALA A 64 1.29 -14.69 -1.71
C ALA A 64 2.55 -15.41 -2.19
N VAL A 65 3.28 -16.03 -1.26
CA VAL A 65 4.47 -16.84 -1.55
C VAL A 65 4.20 -18.26 -1.07
N GLY A 66 4.29 -19.24 -1.97
CA GLY A 66 4.01 -20.64 -1.63
C GLY A 66 2.57 -20.88 -1.13
N GLY A 67 1.60 -20.10 -1.64
CA GLY A 67 0.19 -20.20 -1.25
C GLY A 67 -0.14 -19.58 0.12
N ARG A 68 0.79 -18.83 0.73
CA ARG A 68 0.57 -18.12 1.99
C ARG A 68 0.69 -16.63 1.77
N LEU A 69 -0.20 -15.86 2.40
CA LEU A 69 -0.14 -14.40 2.40
C LEU A 69 1.19 -13.98 3.05
N ALA A 70 1.99 -13.22 2.30
CA ALA A 70 3.31 -12.76 2.71
C ALA A 70 3.35 -11.25 2.93
N LEU A 71 2.49 -10.50 2.25
CA LEU A 71 2.42 -9.06 2.33
C LEU A 71 1.07 -8.55 1.81
N VAL A 72 0.57 -7.45 2.39
CA VAL A 72 -0.54 -6.67 1.82
C VAL A 72 -0.21 -5.18 1.73
N LEU A 73 -0.84 -4.49 0.78
CA LEU A 73 -0.92 -3.04 0.73
C LEU A 73 -2.38 -2.63 0.88
N ARG A 74 -2.68 -1.87 1.93
CA ARG A 74 -4.00 -1.24 2.14
C ARG A 74 -3.91 0.23 1.75
N PHE A 75 -4.97 0.74 1.13
CA PHE A 75 -5.05 2.13 0.70
C PHE A 75 -6.14 2.86 1.47
N GLY A 76 -5.79 4.01 2.04
CA GLY A 76 -6.72 5.01 2.52
C GLY A 76 -6.82 6.14 1.50
N PHE A 77 -8.04 6.56 1.19
CA PHE A 77 -8.31 7.60 0.18
C PHE A 77 -8.79 8.88 0.88
N ASP A 78 -8.34 10.04 0.38
CA ASP A 78 -8.86 11.34 0.80
C ASP A 78 -10.20 11.61 0.11
N THR A 79 -11.28 11.64 0.88
CA THR A 79 -12.63 11.95 0.36
C THR A 79 -12.97 13.43 0.42
N SER A 80 -12.01 14.28 0.82
CA SER A 80 -12.20 15.73 0.99
C SER A 80 -12.19 16.49 -0.34
N ALA A 81 -11.76 15.86 -1.44
CA ALA A 81 -11.62 16.50 -2.75
C ALA A 81 -12.96 16.92 -3.39
N GLY A 82 -14.10 16.56 -2.80
CA GLY A 82 -15.42 16.92 -3.34
C GLY A 82 -15.67 16.28 -4.71
N GLN A 83 -16.65 16.82 -5.46
CA GLN A 83 -17.13 16.21 -6.71
C GLN A 83 -16.26 16.50 -7.94
N ASP A 84 -15.22 17.33 -7.80
CA ASP A 84 -14.49 17.93 -8.93
C ASP A 84 -13.07 17.33 -9.16
N GLY A 85 -12.64 16.37 -8.35
CA GLY A 85 -11.34 15.69 -8.52
C GLY A 85 -11.37 14.26 -7.98
N PRO A 86 -10.47 13.37 -8.46
CA PRO A 86 -10.38 12.01 -7.92
C PRO A 86 -9.88 12.04 -6.48
N ASP A 87 -10.45 11.19 -5.64
CA ASP A 87 -9.93 10.92 -4.29
C ASP A 87 -8.46 10.47 -4.40
N GLY A 88 -7.54 11.25 -3.84
CA GLY A 88 -6.12 10.91 -3.80
C GLY A 88 -5.85 9.84 -2.74
N ILE A 89 -4.85 8.99 -2.95
CA ILE A 89 -4.39 8.06 -1.91
C ILE A 89 -3.72 8.88 -0.80
N ALA A 90 -4.33 8.92 0.38
CA ALA A 90 -3.83 9.62 1.57
C ALA A 90 -3.04 8.72 2.52
N ARG A 91 -3.26 7.41 2.46
CA ARG A 91 -2.52 6.44 3.27
C ARG A 91 -2.19 5.19 2.48
N ILE A 92 -0.98 4.67 2.68
CA ILE A 92 -0.58 3.34 2.24
C ILE A 92 -0.06 2.59 3.47
N GLU A 93 -0.67 1.46 3.81
CA GLU A 93 -0.17 0.57 4.87
C GLU A 93 0.40 -0.69 4.21
N VAL A 94 1.68 -0.95 4.43
CA VAL A 94 2.37 -2.16 3.95
C VAL A 94 2.57 -3.07 5.14
N VAL A 95 1.88 -4.21 5.13
CA VAL A 95 1.85 -5.14 6.27
C VAL A 95 2.45 -6.47 5.85
N ALA A 96 3.45 -6.95 6.58
CA ALA A 96 4.10 -8.24 6.41
C ALA A 96 4.25 -9.01 7.75
N GLU A 97 3.93 -8.39 8.89
CA GLU A 97 3.92 -9.09 10.17
C GLU A 97 2.85 -10.19 10.16
N GLN A 98 3.29 -11.45 10.26
CA GLN A 98 2.43 -12.63 10.15
C GLN A 98 1.23 -12.61 11.11
N GLN A 99 1.43 -12.06 12.32
CA GLN A 99 0.38 -11.90 13.32
C GLN A 99 -0.70 -10.89 12.91
N GLU A 100 -0.34 -9.85 12.17
CA GLU A 100 -1.30 -8.86 11.65
C GLU A 100 -1.99 -9.39 10.40
N LEU A 101 -1.25 -10.04 9.51
CA LEU A 101 -1.79 -10.71 8.33
C LEU A 101 -2.85 -11.76 8.68
N ALA A 102 -2.66 -12.51 9.77
CA ALA A 102 -3.60 -13.53 10.22
C ALA A 102 -4.95 -12.96 10.71
N LYS A 103 -5.05 -11.64 10.92
CA LYS A 103 -6.28 -10.97 11.35
C LYS A 103 -7.11 -10.45 10.18
N LEU A 104 -6.55 -10.43 8.97
CA LEU A 104 -7.20 -9.84 7.80
C LEU A 104 -8.13 -10.82 7.12
N GLU A 105 -9.27 -10.31 6.65
CA GLU A 105 -10.13 -11.05 5.73
C GLU A 105 -9.76 -10.74 4.29
N ILE A 106 -9.40 -11.77 3.51
CA ILE A 106 -9.00 -11.62 2.11
C ILE A 106 -10.01 -12.31 1.21
N ALA A 107 -10.55 -11.57 0.24
CA ALA A 107 -11.39 -12.12 -0.83
C ALA A 107 -10.81 -11.76 -2.20
N ALA A 108 -10.72 -12.75 -3.10
CA ALA A 108 -10.32 -12.51 -4.48
C ALA A 108 -11.38 -11.70 -5.23
N LEU A 109 -10.93 -10.89 -6.20
CA LEU A 109 -11.78 -10.15 -7.13
C LEU A 109 -12.04 -10.94 -8.42
#